data_AF-A0A0C2X729-F1
#
_entry.id   AF-A0A0C2X729-F1
#
_cell.length_a   1.000
_cell.length_b   1.000
_cell.length_c   1.000
_cell.angle_alpha   90.00
_cell.angle_beta   90.00
_cell.angle_gamma   90.00
#
_symmetry.space_group_name_H-M   'P 1'
#
loop_
_entity.id
_entity.type
_entity.pdbx_description
1 polymer ?
#
loop_
_entity_poly.entity_id
_entity_poly.type
_entity_poly.pdbx_seq_one_letter_code
_entity_poly.pdbx_strand_id
1 'polypeptide(L)'
;MADSSNVVVFSDPTSKRHHDPVSKAQMKAFMSSRISKLTSDSVKIAPMEEEQENDEEKTNTENDALLHRLVHTQLLSGSLNPDLNLTSAERKRALAGRILELTGTEKLGKGEKGVIEAERRRAGKRVREGLASKQKERAKQHLEEAKNLGNYHPLLKKTFEASSKTKTPGRRSRGLGMGVGRFNAGILKLSKEDISKVESGHAVAANRGRGR
;
A
#
# COMPACT_ATOMS: atom_id res chain seq x y z
N MET A 1 -53.53 56.93 39.60
CA MET A 1 -52.19 57.03 39.01
C MET A 1 -51.34 56.01 39.74
N ALA A 2 -51.02 54.89 39.08
CA ALA A 2 -50.32 53.78 39.73
C ALA A 2 -48.82 53.87 39.43
N ASP A 3 -48.02 53.82 40.50
CA ASP A 3 -46.56 53.85 40.52
C ASP A 3 -45.94 52.77 39.62
N SER A 4 -45.08 53.18 38.70
CA SER A 4 -44.19 52.27 37.96
C SER A 4 -42.88 52.09 38.73
N SER A 5 -42.71 50.94 39.38
CA SER A 5 -41.45 50.57 40.02
C SER A 5 -40.36 50.28 38.97
N ASN A 6 -39.16 50.83 39.20
CA ASN A 6 -37.96 50.51 38.42
C ASN A 6 -37.47 49.11 38.80
N VAL A 7 -37.82 48.10 38.00
CA VAL A 7 -37.34 46.73 38.18
C VAL A 7 -36.02 46.57 37.42
N VAL A 8 -34.90 46.57 38.15
CA VAL A 8 -33.61 46.14 37.61
C VAL A 8 -33.53 44.62 37.77
N VAL A 9 -33.71 43.89 36.66
CA VAL A 9 -33.51 42.45 36.60
C VAL A 9 -32.04 42.18 36.37
N PHE A 10 -31.32 41.73 37.40
CA PHE A 10 -30.01 41.11 37.20
C PHE A 10 -30.24 39.67 36.70
N SER A 11 -29.85 39.42 35.44
CA SER A 11 -29.76 38.06 34.93
C SER A 11 -28.63 37.34 35.65
N ASP A 12 -29.00 36.45 36.55
CA ASP A 12 -28.09 35.60 37.32
C ASP A 12 -27.28 34.71 36.35
N PRO A 13 -25.92 34.81 36.28
CA PRO A 13 -25.11 34.06 35.33
C PRO A 13 -24.88 32.62 35.81
N THR A 14 -25.96 31.92 36.17
CA THR A 14 -25.94 30.46 36.35
C THR A 14 -26.44 29.73 35.11
N SER A 15 -26.69 30.45 34.02
CA SER A 15 -26.87 29.88 32.68
C SER A 15 -25.53 29.37 32.16
N LYS A 16 -25.31 28.05 32.32
CA LYS A 16 -24.16 27.27 31.82
C LYS A 16 -22.82 27.87 32.26
N ARG A 17 -22.14 27.22 33.22
CA ARG A 17 -20.70 27.45 33.41
C ARG A 17 -19.97 27.03 32.12
N HIS A 18 -19.90 27.93 31.15
CA HIS A 18 -18.88 27.97 30.13
C HIS A 18 -17.61 28.37 30.88
N HIS A 19 -17.01 27.41 31.57
CA HIS A 19 -15.68 27.59 32.07
C HIS A 19 -14.81 27.55 30.83
N ASP A 20 -14.58 28.71 30.20
CA ASP A 20 -13.46 28.84 29.29
C ASP A 20 -12.24 28.40 30.11
N PRO A 21 -11.55 27.30 29.74
CA PRO A 21 -10.35 26.94 30.46
C PRO A 21 -9.33 28.01 30.13
N VAL A 22 -9.20 29.00 31.03
CA VAL A 22 -8.13 29.99 30.97
C VAL A 22 -6.85 29.20 30.76
N SER A 23 -6.18 29.44 29.63
CA SER A 23 -5.08 28.57 29.23
C SER A 23 -4.02 28.57 30.33
N LYS A 24 -3.35 27.44 30.56
CA LYS A 24 -2.33 27.32 31.62
C LYS A 24 -1.25 28.41 31.49
N ALA A 25 -1.02 28.90 30.28
CA ALA A 25 -0.15 30.03 29.99
C ALA A 25 -0.73 31.38 30.47
N GLN A 26 -2.01 31.67 30.21
CA GLN A 26 -2.69 32.86 30.72
C GLN A 26 -2.75 32.88 32.25
N MET A 27 -3.05 31.74 32.87
CA MET A 27 -3.11 31.61 34.33
C MET A 27 -1.73 31.86 34.96
N LYS A 28 -0.65 31.34 34.35
CA LYS A 28 0.73 31.57 34.79
C LYS A 28 1.22 33.01 34.58
N ALA A 29 0.75 33.67 33.52
CA ALA A 29 1.04 35.09 33.28
C ALA A 29 0.35 35.96 34.34
N PHE A 30 -0.93 35.70 34.60
CA PHE A 30 -1.75 36.41 35.58
C PHE A 30 -1.27 36.23 37.02
N MET A 31 -0.82 35.04 37.39
CA MET A 31 -0.28 34.76 38.73
C MET A 31 1.19 35.15 38.90
N SER A 32 1.85 35.66 37.85
CA SER A 32 3.23 36.14 37.98
C SER A 32 3.26 37.61 38.35
N SER A 33 4.16 38.01 39.26
CA SER A 33 4.31 39.39 39.73
C SER A 33 4.81 40.40 38.68
N ARG A 34 4.95 39.98 37.41
CA ARG A 34 5.44 40.80 36.30
C ARG A 34 4.30 41.16 35.36
N ILE A 35 3.82 42.39 35.50
CA ILE A 35 2.66 42.95 34.79
C ILE A 35 2.88 43.01 33.27
N SER A 36 4.14 43.07 32.81
CA SER A 36 4.51 43.08 31.38
C SER A 36 4.05 41.85 30.59
N LYS A 37 3.68 40.75 31.27
CA LYS A 37 3.18 39.51 30.64
C LYS A 37 1.67 39.49 30.41
N LEU A 38 0.93 40.45 30.96
CA LEU A 38 -0.52 40.55 30.79
C LEU A 38 -0.91 41.23 29.48
N THR A 39 -0.05 42.09 28.93
CA THR A 39 -0.32 42.84 27.69
C THR A 39 0.20 42.14 26.43
N SER A 40 0.86 41.00 26.56
CA SER A 40 1.22 40.18 25.40
C SER A 40 0.02 39.34 25.02
N ASP A 41 -0.79 39.84 24.07
CA ASP A 41 -1.85 39.06 23.46
C ASP A 41 -1.30 37.72 22.98
N SER A 42 -2.05 36.67 23.32
CA SER A 42 -1.73 35.26 23.10
C SER A 42 -1.11 35.05 21.72
N VAL A 43 0.17 34.71 21.69
CA VAL A 43 0.82 34.16 20.50
C VAL A 43 0.03 32.91 20.10
N LYS A 44 -0.56 32.96 18.91
CA LYS A 44 -1.20 31.82 18.25
C LYS A 44 -0.22 30.66 18.28
N ILE A 45 -0.64 29.53 18.84
CA ILE A 45 0.09 28.27 18.81
C ILE A 45 0.33 27.97 17.33
N ALA A 46 1.59 28.06 16.88
CA ALA A 46 2.00 27.60 15.56
C ALA A 46 1.89 26.06 15.52
N PRO A 47 1.64 25.44 14.36
CA PRO A 47 1.51 23.99 14.23
C PRO A 47 2.89 23.34 14.39
N MET A 48 3.33 23.13 15.62
CA MET A 48 4.55 22.35 15.93
C MET A 48 4.27 20.83 15.98
N GLU A 49 3.00 20.42 16.02
CA GLU A 49 2.60 19.01 16.07
C GLU A 49 2.83 18.31 14.71
N GLU A 50 2.58 19.00 13.57
CA GLU A 50 2.77 18.41 12.23
C GLU A 50 4.24 18.11 11.90
N GLU A 51 5.20 18.90 12.39
CA GLU A 51 6.63 18.64 12.14
C GLU A 51 7.15 17.47 12.99
N GLN A 52 6.67 17.34 14.24
CA GLN A 52 7.02 16.22 15.12
C GLN A 52 6.44 14.89 14.63
N GLU A 53 5.16 14.88 14.22
CA GLU A 53 4.54 13.69 13.63
C GLU A 53 5.26 13.22 12.36
N ASN A 54 5.68 14.15 11.49
CA ASN A 54 6.44 13.82 10.28
C ASN A 54 7.81 13.21 10.58
N ASP A 55 8.49 13.66 11.65
CA ASP A 55 9.79 13.10 12.03
C ASP A 55 9.64 11.74 12.74
N GLU A 56 8.57 11.54 13.51
CA GLU A 56 8.19 10.23 14.05
C GLU A 56 7.84 9.24 12.93
N GLU A 57 7.09 9.65 11.91
CA GLU A 57 6.78 8.80 10.76
C GLU A 57 8.06 8.41 9.99
N LYS A 58 8.97 9.36 9.71
CA LYS A 58 10.25 9.06 9.06
C LYS A 58 11.07 8.06 9.87
N THR A 59 11.25 8.31 11.17
CA THR A 59 12.02 7.41 12.04
C THR A 59 11.38 6.02 12.14
N ASN A 60 10.06 5.93 12.18
CA ASN A 60 9.34 4.65 12.14
C ASN A 60 9.56 3.91 10.82
N THR A 61 9.49 4.59 9.66
CA THR A 61 9.76 3.95 8.37
C THR A 61 11.22 3.47 8.24
N GLU A 62 12.16 4.21 8.81
CA GLU A 62 13.57 3.81 8.86
C GLU A 62 13.75 2.59 9.76
N ASN A 63 13.12 2.57 10.94
CA ASN A 63 13.13 1.44 11.86
C ASN A 63 12.50 0.19 11.23
N ASP A 64 11.38 0.32 10.53
CA ASP A 64 10.74 -0.78 9.80
C ASP A 64 11.65 -1.30 8.66
N ALA A 65 12.33 -0.41 7.95
CA ALA A 65 13.29 -0.79 6.92
C ALA A 65 14.50 -1.54 7.52
N LEU A 66 15.01 -1.09 8.68
CA LEU A 66 16.06 -1.77 9.43
C LEU A 66 15.59 -3.13 9.95
N LEU A 67 14.38 -3.22 10.50
CA LEU A 67 13.77 -4.45 10.97
C LEU A 67 13.59 -5.45 9.83
N HIS A 68 13.04 -5.01 8.70
CA HIS A 68 12.90 -5.86 7.50
C HIS A 68 14.26 -6.38 7.02
N ARG A 69 15.30 -5.53 7.06
CA ARG A 69 16.67 -5.96 6.77
C ARG A 69 17.16 -7.00 7.76
N LEU A 70 16.97 -6.78 9.06
CA LEU A 70 17.41 -7.67 10.12
C LEU A 70 16.72 -9.04 10.02
N VAL A 71 15.40 -9.06 9.87
CA VAL A 71 14.60 -10.29 9.75
C VAL A 71 15.11 -11.15 8.60
N HIS A 72 15.35 -10.56 7.42
CA HIS A 72 15.77 -11.31 6.23
C HIS A 72 17.27 -11.59 6.15
N THR A 73 18.13 -10.84 6.84
CA THR A 73 19.60 -11.03 6.76
C THR A 73 20.20 -11.73 7.98
N GLN A 74 19.68 -11.45 9.16
CA GLN A 74 20.21 -11.94 10.42
C GLN A 74 19.33 -13.06 10.96
N LEU A 75 18.04 -12.85 11.27
CA LEU A 75 17.25 -13.82 12.06
C LEU A 75 16.71 -15.03 11.31
N LEU A 76 16.34 -14.86 10.03
CA LEU A 76 15.76 -15.96 9.25
C LEU A 76 16.71 -16.49 8.17
N SER A 77 17.86 -15.85 7.99
CA SER A 77 18.86 -16.30 7.03
C SER A 77 19.75 -17.37 7.62
N GLY A 78 19.96 -18.43 6.86
CA GLY A 78 20.75 -19.57 7.30
C GLY A 78 22.24 -19.34 7.50
N SER A 79 22.79 -18.24 6.96
CA SER A 79 24.25 -18.06 7.00
C SER A 79 24.80 -17.52 8.32
N LEU A 80 24.00 -16.75 9.08
CA LEU A 80 24.45 -16.03 10.28
C LEU A 80 23.88 -16.58 11.59
N ASN A 81 22.79 -17.36 11.56
CA ASN A 81 22.27 -17.98 12.77
C ASN A 81 22.93 -19.34 12.99
N PRO A 82 23.76 -19.50 14.04
CA PRO A 82 24.31 -20.81 14.40
C PRO A 82 23.20 -21.78 14.84
N ASP A 83 22.08 -21.26 15.35
CA ASP A 83 20.96 -22.05 15.86
C ASP A 83 20.21 -22.83 14.77
N LEU A 84 20.35 -22.43 13.50
CA LEU A 84 19.62 -23.04 12.39
C LEU A 84 20.18 -24.42 11.94
N ASN A 85 21.24 -24.96 12.59
CA ASN A 85 21.79 -26.31 12.34
C ASN A 85 21.90 -26.70 10.85
N LEU A 86 22.32 -25.75 10.00
CA LEU A 86 22.28 -25.92 8.55
C LEU A 86 23.43 -26.78 8.03
N THR A 87 23.14 -27.54 6.98
CA THR A 87 24.15 -28.30 6.26
C THR A 87 25.16 -27.35 5.60
N SER A 88 26.37 -27.84 5.33
CA SER A 88 27.41 -27.05 4.67
C SER A 88 27.00 -26.56 3.27
N ALA A 89 26.18 -27.33 2.56
CA ALA A 89 25.64 -26.96 1.26
C ALA A 89 24.62 -25.82 1.35
N GLU A 90 23.70 -25.87 2.32
CA GLU A 90 22.72 -24.82 2.55
C GLU A 90 23.39 -23.53 2.99
N ARG A 91 24.39 -23.59 3.88
CA ARG A 91 25.19 -22.41 4.27
C ARG A 91 25.86 -21.74 3.07
N LYS A 92 26.45 -22.51 2.15
CA LYS A 92 27.05 -21.98 0.91
C LYS A 92 26.02 -21.31 0.01
N ARG A 93 24.83 -21.90 -0.15
CA ARG A 93 23.72 -21.32 -0.93
C ARG A 93 23.19 -20.03 -0.31
N ALA A 94 23.03 -20.00 1.01
CA ALA A 94 22.61 -18.81 1.75
C ALA A 94 23.63 -17.66 1.58
N LEU A 95 24.93 -17.94 1.69
CA LEU A 95 25.98 -16.94 1.45
C LEU A 95 25.99 -16.43 0.00
N ALA A 96 25.90 -17.34 -0.98
CA ALA A 96 25.81 -16.95 -2.39
C ALA A 96 24.56 -16.11 -2.68
N GLY A 97 23.41 -16.47 -2.08
CA GLY A 97 22.18 -15.71 -2.19
C GLY A 97 22.30 -14.30 -1.60
N ARG A 98 22.99 -14.15 -0.47
CA ARG A 98 23.26 -12.85 0.14
C ARG A 98 24.12 -11.96 -0.75
N ILE A 99 25.12 -12.53 -1.43
CA ILE A 99 25.93 -11.78 -2.40
C ILE A 99 25.02 -11.24 -3.52
N LEU A 100 24.07 -12.03 -4.02
CA LEU A 100 23.10 -11.60 -5.05
C LEU A 100 22.15 -10.49 -4.56
N GLU A 101 21.77 -10.53 -3.28
CA GLU A 101 20.93 -9.49 -2.66
C GLU A 101 21.71 -8.18 -2.45
N LEU A 102 22.95 -8.26 -1.98
CA LEU A 102 23.82 -7.09 -1.79
C LEU A 102 24.19 -6.42 -3.12
N THR A 103 24.37 -7.19 -4.20
CA THR A 103 24.60 -6.65 -5.54
C THR A 103 23.34 -6.08 -6.18
N GLY A 104 22.18 -6.20 -5.54
CA GLY A 104 20.90 -5.70 -6.05
C GLY A 104 20.32 -6.52 -7.20
N THR A 105 20.90 -7.69 -7.52
CA THR A 105 20.37 -8.58 -8.57
C THR A 105 19.07 -9.25 -8.16
N GLU A 106 18.91 -9.54 -6.86
CA GLU A 106 17.70 -10.13 -6.29
C GLU A 106 17.17 -9.31 -5.11
N LYS A 107 15.87 -9.46 -4.84
CA LYS A 107 15.24 -8.81 -3.69
C LYS A 107 15.69 -9.50 -2.39
N LEU A 108 15.78 -8.71 -1.32
CA LEU A 108 16.12 -9.21 0.01
C LEU A 108 15.24 -10.41 0.42
N GLY A 109 15.87 -11.45 0.96
CA GLY A 109 15.21 -12.70 1.35
C GLY A 109 14.83 -13.63 0.19
N LYS A 110 15.21 -13.32 -1.06
CA LYS A 110 14.95 -14.17 -2.24
C LYS A 110 16.22 -14.72 -2.89
N GLY A 111 17.39 -14.23 -2.51
CA GLY A 111 18.70 -14.60 -3.04
C GLY A 111 18.94 -16.10 -3.06
N GLU A 112 18.65 -16.79 -1.95
CA GLU A 112 18.85 -18.25 -1.86
C GLU A 112 17.98 -19.01 -2.86
N LYS A 113 16.71 -18.58 -3.02
CA LYS A 113 15.80 -19.19 -4.00
C LYS A 113 16.32 -18.96 -5.42
N GLY A 114 16.89 -17.79 -5.70
CA GLY A 114 17.57 -17.49 -6.95
C GLY A 114 18.72 -18.44 -7.26
N VAL A 115 19.61 -18.66 -6.29
CA VAL A 115 20.73 -19.61 -6.43
C VAL A 115 20.22 -21.02 -6.69
N ILE A 116 19.22 -21.48 -5.93
CA ILE A 116 18.60 -22.81 -6.12
C ILE A 116 17.96 -22.92 -7.50
N GLU A 117 17.28 -21.89 -7.98
CA GLU A 117 16.68 -21.87 -9.31
C GLU A 117 17.75 -21.89 -10.42
N ALA A 118 18.86 -21.17 -10.24
CA ALA A 118 20.00 -21.19 -11.16
C ALA A 118 20.66 -22.57 -11.21
N GLU A 119 20.84 -23.24 -10.06
CA GLU A 119 21.30 -24.63 -10.00
C GLU A 119 20.33 -25.58 -10.72
N ARG A 120 19.02 -25.45 -10.45
CA ARG A 120 17.97 -26.25 -11.13
C ARG A 120 17.93 -26.03 -12.64
N ARG A 121 18.31 -24.84 -13.13
CA ARG A 121 18.36 -24.53 -14.55
C ARG A 121 19.47 -25.29 -15.28
N ARG A 122 20.52 -25.72 -14.57
CA ARG A 122 21.61 -26.55 -15.13
C ARG A 122 21.17 -28.00 -15.37
N ALA A 123 20.13 -28.47 -14.68
CA ALA A 123 19.62 -29.82 -14.85
C ALA A 123 18.83 -29.98 -16.17
N GLY A 124 18.82 -31.21 -16.72
CA GLY A 124 18.06 -31.55 -17.92
C GLY A 124 16.54 -31.33 -17.76
N LYS A 125 15.86 -31.07 -18.88
CA LYS A 125 14.42 -30.70 -18.89
C LYS A 125 13.55 -31.69 -18.11
N ARG A 126 13.70 -33.00 -18.35
CA ARG A 126 12.92 -34.05 -17.68
C ARG A 126 13.07 -34.02 -16.15
N VAL A 127 14.29 -33.84 -15.67
CA VAL A 127 14.59 -33.76 -14.22
C VAL A 127 13.96 -32.51 -13.64
N ARG A 128 14.14 -31.37 -14.31
CA ARG A 128 13.57 -30.09 -13.88
C ARG A 128 12.04 -30.13 -13.80
N GLU A 129 11.39 -30.75 -14.78
CA GLU A 129 9.93 -30.93 -14.79
C GLU A 129 9.47 -31.88 -13.69
N GLY A 130 10.17 -33.00 -13.47
CA GLY A 130 9.88 -33.93 -12.38
C GLY A 130 10.05 -33.29 -10.98
N LEU A 131 11.08 -32.46 -10.79
CA LEU A 131 11.26 -31.69 -9.55
C LEU A 131 10.12 -30.69 -9.36
N ALA A 132 9.70 -30.00 -10.42
CA ALA A 132 8.61 -29.04 -10.38
C ALA A 132 7.25 -29.71 -10.13
N SER A 133 6.98 -30.89 -10.70
CA SER A 133 5.74 -31.65 -10.44
C SER A 133 5.71 -32.13 -8.99
N LYS A 134 6.80 -32.73 -8.50
CA LYS A 134 6.90 -33.20 -7.11
C LYS A 134 6.77 -32.06 -6.09
N GLN A 135 7.31 -30.87 -6.40
CA GLN A 135 7.13 -29.69 -5.55
C GLN A 135 5.66 -29.25 -5.48
N LYS A 136 4.92 -29.33 -6.60
CA LYS A 136 3.47 -29.03 -6.64
C LYS A 136 2.66 -30.06 -5.86
N GLU A 137 2.99 -31.34 -5.97
CA GLU A 137 2.32 -32.41 -5.22
C GLU A 137 2.47 -32.21 -3.71
N ARG A 138 3.70 -31.97 -3.23
CA ARG A 138 3.94 -31.66 -1.81
C ARG A 138 3.17 -30.42 -1.34
N ALA A 139 3.12 -29.37 -2.17
CA ALA A 139 2.38 -28.16 -1.82
C ALA A 139 0.87 -28.41 -1.72
N LYS A 140 0.31 -29.29 -2.55
CA LYS A 140 -1.10 -29.71 -2.45
C LYS A 140 -1.35 -30.53 -1.19
N GLN A 141 -0.47 -31.49 -0.88
CA GLN A 141 -0.57 -32.30 0.34
C GLN A 141 -0.54 -31.41 1.60
N HIS A 142 0.42 -30.49 1.69
CA HIS A 142 0.50 -29.56 2.82
C HIS A 142 -0.74 -28.66 2.95
N LEU A 143 -1.37 -28.30 1.82
CA LEU A 143 -2.62 -27.52 1.82
C LEU A 143 -3.79 -28.38 2.31
N GLU A 144 -3.89 -29.64 1.87
CA GLU A 144 -4.89 -30.59 2.35
C GLU A 144 -4.72 -30.89 3.84
N GLU A 145 -3.49 -31.12 4.31
CA GLU A 145 -3.18 -31.28 5.73
C GLU A 145 -3.59 -30.04 6.54
N ALA A 146 -3.24 -28.84 6.07
CA ALA A 146 -3.64 -27.60 6.75
C ALA A 146 -5.18 -27.42 6.78
N LYS A 147 -5.90 -27.86 5.74
CA LYS A 147 -7.37 -27.89 5.75
C LYS A 147 -7.93 -28.88 6.75
N ASN A 148 -7.37 -30.10 6.77
CA ASN A 148 -7.81 -31.16 7.67
C ASN A 148 -7.57 -30.78 9.14
N LEU A 149 -6.46 -30.09 9.42
CA LEU A 149 -6.12 -29.57 10.75
C LEU A 149 -6.87 -28.29 11.13
N GLY A 150 -7.62 -27.68 10.20
CA GLY A 150 -8.32 -26.41 10.44
C GLY A 150 -7.44 -25.16 10.45
N ASN A 151 -6.14 -25.29 10.16
CA ASN A 151 -5.18 -24.18 10.09
C ASN A 151 -5.31 -23.35 8.79
N TYR A 152 -6.11 -23.81 7.83
CA TYR A 152 -6.35 -23.11 6.59
C TYR A 152 -7.42 -22.03 6.73
N HIS A 153 -7.05 -20.77 6.46
CA HIS A 153 -7.98 -19.65 6.34
C HIS A 153 -7.88 -18.99 4.95
N PRO A 154 -8.99 -18.59 4.29
CA PRO A 154 -8.94 -17.97 2.96
C PRO A 154 -8.03 -16.75 2.85
N LEU A 155 -7.91 -15.95 3.92
CA LEU A 155 -7.00 -14.79 3.96
C LEU A 155 -5.51 -15.20 3.93
N LEU A 156 -5.18 -16.40 4.43
CA LEU A 156 -3.83 -16.95 4.46
C LEU A 156 -3.49 -17.72 3.19
N LYS A 157 -4.38 -17.75 2.18
CA LYS A 157 -4.12 -18.44 0.90
C LYS A 157 -2.76 -18.06 0.29
N LYS A 158 -2.33 -16.80 0.44
CA LYS A 158 -1.04 -16.32 -0.08
C LYS A 158 0.16 -16.98 0.59
N THR A 159 0.10 -17.36 1.87
CA THR A 159 1.23 -17.99 2.57
C THR A 159 1.46 -19.42 2.04
N PHE A 160 0.37 -20.14 1.76
CA PHE A 160 0.41 -21.47 1.15
C PHE A 160 0.76 -21.42 -0.35
N GLU A 161 0.30 -20.39 -1.08
CA GLU A 161 0.59 -20.21 -2.52
C GLU A 161 1.96 -19.60 -2.82
N ALA A 162 2.60 -18.90 -1.86
CA ALA A 162 3.88 -18.18 -2.05
C ALA A 162 5.06 -19.07 -2.49
N SER A 163 4.92 -20.39 -2.41
CA SER A 163 5.88 -21.35 -2.96
C SER A 163 5.83 -21.45 -4.49
N SER A 164 4.72 -21.03 -5.10
CA SER A 164 4.56 -20.95 -6.54
C SER A 164 4.68 -19.49 -6.96
N LYS A 165 5.56 -19.19 -7.92
CA LYS A 165 5.55 -17.89 -8.59
C LYS A 165 4.19 -17.74 -9.26
N THR A 166 3.25 -17.08 -8.59
CA THR A 166 1.96 -16.75 -9.18
C THR A 166 2.26 -15.83 -10.35
N LYS A 167 2.07 -16.35 -11.56
CA LYS A 167 2.06 -15.51 -12.75
C LYS A 167 1.00 -14.47 -12.47
N THR A 168 1.40 -13.20 -12.40
CA THR A 168 0.44 -12.09 -12.40
C THR A 168 -0.54 -12.36 -13.53
N PRO A 169 -1.86 -12.44 -13.28
CA PRO A 169 -2.81 -12.77 -14.32
C PRO A 169 -2.59 -11.76 -15.44
N GLY A 170 -2.09 -12.25 -16.58
CA GLY A 170 -1.86 -11.41 -17.74
C GLY A 170 -3.19 -10.75 -18.11
N ARG A 171 -3.16 -9.47 -18.46
CA ARG A 171 -4.37 -8.80 -18.96
C ARG A 171 -4.90 -9.64 -20.13
N ARG A 172 -6.14 -10.13 -20.00
CA ARG A 172 -6.80 -10.91 -21.05
C ARG A 172 -6.73 -10.12 -22.36
N SER A 173 -6.30 -10.77 -23.44
CA SER A 173 -6.35 -10.16 -24.76
C SER A 173 -7.81 -9.81 -25.06
N ARG A 174 -8.07 -8.56 -25.43
CA ARG A 174 -9.43 -8.05 -25.70
C ARG A 174 -9.89 -8.34 -27.14
N GLY A 175 -9.18 -9.20 -27.87
CA GLY A 175 -9.38 -9.41 -29.30
C GLY A 175 -8.98 -8.20 -30.13
N LEU A 176 -9.31 -8.23 -31.42
CA LEU A 176 -9.13 -7.11 -32.33
C LEU A 176 -10.29 -6.13 -32.12
N GLY A 177 -10.01 -4.96 -31.53
CA GLY A 177 -11.03 -3.92 -31.32
C GLY A 177 -11.22 -3.10 -32.59
N MET A 178 -12.21 -3.46 -33.41
CA MET A 178 -12.62 -2.68 -34.58
C MET A 178 -14.14 -2.51 -34.52
N GLY A 179 -14.66 -1.30 -34.73
CA GLY A 179 -16.10 -1.08 -34.81
C GLY A 179 -16.57 0.33 -34.47
N VAL A 180 -17.82 0.61 -34.84
CA VAL A 180 -18.59 1.80 -34.45
C VAL A 180 -19.34 1.54 -33.15
N GLY A 181 -19.38 2.52 -32.26
CA GLY A 181 -20.13 2.43 -31.00
C GLY A 181 -19.55 1.47 -29.95
N ARG A 182 -20.30 1.28 -28.84
CA ARG A 182 -19.94 0.43 -27.71
C ARG A 182 -20.93 -0.72 -27.58
N PHE A 183 -20.44 -1.94 -27.75
CA PHE A 183 -21.24 -3.14 -27.50
C PHE A 183 -21.24 -3.46 -26.00
N ASN A 184 -22.41 -3.41 -25.36
CA ASN A 184 -22.56 -3.79 -23.96
C ASN A 184 -23.85 -4.61 -23.78
N ALA A 185 -23.74 -5.74 -23.09
CA ALA A 185 -24.86 -6.63 -22.75
C ALA A 185 -25.76 -7.01 -23.95
N GLY A 186 -25.18 -7.32 -25.11
CA GLY A 186 -25.93 -7.71 -26.31
C GLY A 186 -26.45 -6.54 -27.14
N ILE A 187 -26.28 -5.29 -26.69
CA ILE A 187 -26.80 -4.09 -27.34
C ILE A 187 -25.65 -3.25 -27.86
N LEU A 188 -25.73 -2.85 -29.14
CA LEU A 188 -24.82 -1.90 -29.73
C LEU A 188 -25.29 -0.47 -29.45
N LYS A 189 -24.54 0.27 -28.66
CA LYS A 189 -24.81 1.69 -28.39
C LYS A 189 -24.02 2.55 -29.37
N LEU A 190 -24.72 3.21 -30.28
CA LEU A 190 -24.15 4.17 -31.23
C LEU A 190 -24.26 5.59 -30.67
N SER A 191 -23.19 6.37 -30.78
CA SER A 191 -23.26 7.81 -30.50
C SER A 191 -23.88 8.55 -31.68
N LYS A 192 -24.46 9.74 -31.43
CA LYS A 192 -24.96 10.60 -32.53
C LYS A 192 -23.86 10.94 -33.54
N GLU A 193 -22.60 11.03 -33.09
CA GLU A 193 -21.44 11.27 -33.94
C GLU A 193 -21.08 10.08 -34.83
N ASP A 194 -21.24 8.85 -34.34
CA ASP A 194 -21.02 7.64 -35.14
C ASP A 194 -22.09 7.54 -36.23
N ILE A 195 -23.34 7.90 -35.88
CA ILE A 195 -24.47 7.93 -36.82
C ILE A 195 -24.23 9.00 -37.88
N SER A 196 -23.90 10.23 -37.47
CA SER A 196 -23.67 11.33 -38.42
C SER A 196 -22.48 11.11 -39.34
N LYS A 197 -21.39 10.45 -38.88
CA LYS A 197 -20.25 10.08 -39.73
C LYS A 197 -20.63 9.08 -40.83
N VAL A 198 -21.51 8.13 -40.54
CA VAL A 198 -22.00 7.18 -41.54
C VAL A 198 -22.97 7.85 -42.52
N GLU A 199 -23.87 8.71 -42.02
CA GLU A 199 -24.85 9.42 -42.84
C GLU A 199 -24.21 10.51 -43.72
N SER A 200 -23.22 11.23 -43.20
CA SER A 200 -22.49 12.27 -43.94
C SER A 200 -21.52 11.70 -44.98
N GLY A 201 -21.11 10.43 -44.86
CA GLY A 201 -20.28 9.73 -45.84
C GLY A 201 -20.94 9.47 -47.20
N HIS A 202 -22.25 9.75 -47.36
CA HIS A 202 -22.97 9.67 -48.64
C HIS A 202 -23.21 11.03 -49.32
N ALA A 203 -22.70 12.13 -48.75
CA ALA A 203 -22.76 13.44 -49.38
C ALA A 203 -21.58 13.65 -50.36
N VAL A 204 -21.76 13.22 -51.61
CA VAL A 204 -21.37 13.97 -52.80
C VAL A 204 -19.86 14.25 -52.97
N ALA A 205 -19.17 13.34 -53.67
CA ALA A 205 -18.06 13.71 -54.54
C ALA A 205 -18.64 14.37 -55.82
N ALA A 206 -19.11 15.61 -55.71
CA ALA A 206 -19.39 16.45 -56.87
C ALA A 206 -18.64 17.77 -56.76
N ASN A 207 -17.95 18.08 -57.85
CA ASN A 207 -17.32 19.34 -58.21
C ASN A 207 -16.14 19.83 -57.36
N ARG A 208 -14.95 19.75 -57.98
CA ARG A 208 -14.21 20.95 -58.43
C ARG A 208 -13.18 20.56 -59.50
N GLY A 209 -13.66 20.44 -60.74
CA GLY A 209 -12.82 20.69 -61.89
C GLY A 209 -12.48 22.18 -61.92
N ARG A 210 -11.19 22.51 -61.80
CA ARG A 210 -10.67 23.86 -62.07
C ARG A 210 -9.90 23.77 -63.38
N GLY A 211 -10.50 24.33 -64.42
CA GLY A 211 -9.80 24.73 -65.63
C GLY A 211 -9.17 26.12 -65.45
N ARG A 212 -8.11 26.32 -66.24
CA ARG A 212 -7.15 27.44 -66.30
C ARG A 212 -6.04 27.43 -65.26
#